data_AF-D2DSL2-F1
#
_entry.id   AF-D2DSL2-F1
#
_cell.length_a   1.000
_cell.length_b   1.000
_cell.length_c   1.000
_cell.angle_alpha   90.00
_cell.angle_beta   90.00
_cell.angle_gamma   90.00
#
_symmetry.space_group_name_H-M   'P 1'
#
loop_
_entity.id
_entity.type
_entity.pdbx_description
1 polymer ?
#
loop_
_entity_poly.entity_id
_entity_poly.type
_entity_poly.pdbx_seq_one_letter_code
_entity_poly.pdbx_strand_id
1 'polypeptide(L)' 'YRGFGVSVQGIIIYRAAFFGFYDTAKGMLPDPKAAGIIVSWLIAQTVTTISGIISYPFDTVRRRMMMQSGRKSGEIMY' A
#
# COMPACT_ATOMS: atom_id res chain seq x y z
N TYR A 1 -12.31 2.44 -18.36
CA TYR A 1 -11.16 2.42 -17.42
C TYR A 1 -11.23 1.19 -16.52
N ARG A 2 -10.73 0.03 -16.99
CA ARG A 2 -10.72 -1.23 -16.21
C ARG A 2 -9.69 -1.10 -15.07
N GLY A 3 -10.08 -1.45 -13.84
CA GLY A 3 -9.20 -1.39 -12.66
C GLY A 3 -9.23 -0.07 -11.87
N PHE A 4 -10.02 0.94 -12.27
CA PHE A 4 -10.08 2.24 -11.56
C PHE A 4 -10.59 2.10 -10.11
N GLY A 5 -11.70 1.39 -9.88
CA GLY A 5 -12.27 1.21 -8.52
C GLY A 5 -11.31 0.50 -7.56
N VAL A 6 -10.63 -0.55 -8.03
CA VAL A 6 -9.63 -1.29 -7.22
C VAL A 6 -8.36 -0.46 -7.00
N SER A 7 -8.02 0.45 -7.91
CA SER A 7 -6.94 1.42 -7.69
C SER A 7 -7.27 2.41 -6.57
N VAL A 8 -8.52 2.90 -6.52
CA VAL A 8 -8.99 3.83 -5.48
C VAL A 8 -9.03 3.13 -4.11
N GLN A 9 -9.54 1.90 -4.03
CA GLN A 9 -9.49 1.13 -2.79
C GLN A 9 -8.06 0.85 -2.34
N GLY A 10 -7.17 0.46 -3.27
CA GLY A 10 -5.76 0.23 -2.98
C GLY A 10 -5.05 1.45 -2.39
N ILE A 11 -5.31 2.66 -2.91
CA ILE A 11 -4.65 3.87 -2.39
C ILE A 11 -5.19 4.33 -1.04
N ILE A 12 -6.49 4.14 -0.78
CA ILE A 12 -7.09 4.43 0.53
C ILE A 12 -6.50 3.49 1.58
N ILE A 13 -6.40 2.20 1.28
CA ILE A 13 -5.82 1.19 2.20
C ILE A 13 -4.34 1.46 2.44
N TYR A 14 -3.58 1.78 1.39
CA TYR A 14 -2.16 2.16 1.51
C TYR A 14 -1.97 3.39 2.41
N ARG A 15 -2.78 4.44 2.22
CA ARG A 15 -2.72 5.67 3.03
C ARG A 15 -3.14 5.42 4.47
N ALA A 16 -4.21 4.67 4.69
CA ALA A 16 -4.69 4.32 6.03
C ALA A 16 -3.64 3.50 6.80
N ALA A 17 -3.04 2.49 6.17
CA ALA A 17 -1.96 1.72 6.77
C ALA A 17 -0.73 2.58 7.03
N PHE A 18 -0.30 3.41 6.06
CA PHE A 18 0.86 4.28 6.24
C PHE A 18 0.70 5.25 7.42
N PHE A 19 -0.43 5.96 7.51
CA PHE A 19 -0.68 6.87 8.63
C PHE A 19 -0.90 6.12 9.95
N GLY A 20 -1.62 5.00 9.95
CA GLY A 20 -1.87 4.21 11.16
C GLY A 20 -0.59 3.63 11.75
N PHE A 21 0.27 3.01 10.94
CA PHE A 21 1.54 2.47 11.42
C PHE A 21 2.53 3.57 11.80
N TYR A 22 2.55 4.71 11.10
CA TYR A 22 3.43 5.83 11.44
C TYR A 22 3.03 6.50 12.77
N ASP A 23 1.73 6.67 13.01
CA ASP A 23 1.22 7.25 14.25
C ASP A 23 1.42 6.30 15.44
N THR A 24 1.18 4.99 15.23
CA THR A 24 1.47 3.95 16.24
C THR A 24 2.96 3.87 16.56
N ALA A 25 3.83 3.94 15.55
CA ALA A 25 5.28 3.92 15.75
C ALA A 25 5.75 5.15 16.53
N LYS A 26 5.19 6.35 16.23
CA LYS A 26 5.46 7.57 16.99
C LYS A 26 4.95 7.51 18.42
N GLY A 27 3.78 6.93 18.67
CA GLY A 27 3.21 6.77 20.01
C GLY A 27 3.94 5.74 20.88
N MET A 28 4.57 4.72 20.28
CA MET A 28 5.40 3.75 21.00
C MET A 28 6.83 4.25 21.30
N LEU A 29 7.27 5.37 20.72
CA LEU A 29 8.58 5.92 21.00
C LEU A 29 8.54 6.75 22.30
N PRO A 30 9.34 6.39 23.32
CA PRO A 30 9.38 7.13 24.58
C PRO A 30 9.98 8.54 24.44
N ASP A 31 10.69 8.83 23.35
CA ASP A 31 11.27 10.15 23.12
C ASP A 31 11.30 10.55 21.62
N PRO A 32 10.25 11.21 21.10
CA PRO A 32 10.10 11.50 19.66
C PRO A 32 11.17 12.45 19.09
N LYS A 33 11.97 13.11 19.95
CA LYS A 33 13.06 14.01 19.55
C LYS A 33 14.44 13.35 19.63
N ALA A 34 14.57 12.21 20.33
CA ALA A 34 15.83 11.48 20.47
C ALA A 34 15.99 10.33 19.44
N ALA A 35 14.95 10.04 18.66
CA ALA A 35 15.01 9.10 17.55
C ALA A 35 15.95 9.65 16.46
N GLY A 36 17.24 9.32 16.55
CA GLY A 36 18.24 9.71 15.55
C GLY A 36 17.79 9.37 14.13
N ILE A 37 18.37 10.05 13.14
CA ILE A 37 18.00 9.94 11.71
C ILE A 37 17.87 8.47 11.26
N ILE A 38 18.73 7.58 11.76
CA ILE A 38 18.71 6.14 11.46
C ILE A 38 17.45 5.44 11.99
N VAL A 39 17.00 5.76 13.21
CA VAL A 39 15.78 5.16 13.82
C VAL A 39 14.54 5.62 13.07
N SER A 40 14.45 6.92 12.77
CA SER A 40 13.36 7.48 11.95
C SER A 40 13.34 6.89 10.54
N TRP A 41 14.51 6.64 9.95
CA TRP A 41 14.64 5.98 8.65
C TRP A 41 14.21 4.51 8.69
N LEU A 42 14.61 3.75 9.73
CA LEU A 42 14.19 2.36 9.90
C LEU A 42 12.68 2.23 10.05
N ILE A 43 12.06 3.10 10.87
CA ILE A 43 10.60 3.13 11.03
C ILE A 43 9.92 3.43 9.70
N ALA A 44 10.41 4.42 8.95
CA ALA A 44 9.86 4.75 7.64
C ALA A 44 9.93 3.57 6.66
N GLN A 45 11.04 2.81 6.65
CA GLN A 45 11.17 1.61 5.83
C GLN A 45 10.21 0.51 6.27
N THR A 46 10.12 0.20 7.56
CA THR A 46 9.21 -0.82 8.09
C THR A 46 7.75 -0.50 7.78
N VAL A 47 7.33 0.76 7.99
CA VAL A 47 5.97 1.23 7.67
C VAL A 47 5.68 1.09 6.17
N THR A 48 6.65 1.44 5.32
CA THR A 48 6.49 1.34 3.86
C THR A 48 6.39 -0.11 3.39
N THR A 49 7.23 -1.01 3.91
CA THR A 49 7.19 -2.43 3.57
C THR A 49 5.87 -3.07 4.00
N ILE A 50 5.39 -2.80 5.21
CA ILE A 50 4.12 -3.35 5.71
C ILE A 50 2.92 -2.82 4.91
N SER A 51 2.88 -1.51 4.66
CA SER A 51 1.82 -0.91 3.84
C SER A 51 1.81 -1.45 2.40
N GLY A 52 2.99 -1.70 1.84
CA GLY A 52 3.16 -2.37 0.55
C GLY A 52 2.60 -3.79 0.54
N ILE A 53 2.87 -4.59 1.56
CA ILE A 53 2.35 -5.96 1.69
C ILE A 53 0.82 -5.96 1.83
N ILE A 54 0.26 -5.08 2.66
CA ILE A 54 -1.19 -4.99 2.88
C ILE A 54 -1.93 -4.59 1.60
N SER A 55 -1.36 -3.70 0.80
CA SER A 55 -1.95 -3.25 -0.47
C SER A 55 -1.69 -4.20 -1.64
N TYR A 56 -0.80 -5.18 -1.48
CA TYR A 56 -0.37 -6.10 -2.55
C TYR A 56 -1.50 -6.94 -3.19
N PRO A 57 -2.52 -7.43 -2.46
CA PRO A 57 -3.66 -8.11 -3.08
C PRO A 57 -4.44 -7.21 -4.03
N PHE A 58 -4.65 -5.95 -3.64
CA PHE A 58 -5.34 -4.96 -4.47
C PHE A 58 -4.50 -4.55 -5.68
N ASP A 59 -3.17 -4.42 -5.53
CA ASP A 59 -2.28 -4.15 -6.66
C ASP A 59 -2.25 -5.32 -7.65
N THR A 60 -2.29 -6.57 -7.16
CA THR A 60 -2.34 -7.77 -8.02
C THR A 60 -3.62 -7.79 -8.85
N VAL A 61 -4.78 -7.54 -8.23
CA VAL A 61 -6.08 -7.50 -8.93
C VAL A 61 -6.14 -6.33 -9.92
N ARG A 62 -5.64 -5.15 -9.53
CA ARG A 62 -5.52 -3.98 -10.41
C ARG A 62 -4.70 -4.32 -11.66
N ARG A 63 -3.52 -4.92 -11.49
CA ARG A 63 -2.65 -5.31 -12.60
C ARG A 63 -3.31 -6.36 -13.50
N ARG A 64 -3.95 -7.40 -12.92
CA ARG A 64 -4.69 -8.39 -13.72
C ARG A 64 -5.81 -7.77 -14.54
N MET A 65 -6.58 -6.83 -13.97
CA MET A 65 -7.63 -6.13 -14.70
C MET A 65 -7.10 -5.22 -15.81
N MET A 66 -5.97 -4.53 -15.58
CA MET A 66 -5.33 -3.70 -16.60
C MET A 66 -4.75 -4.54 -17.75
N MET A 67 -4.27 -5.76 -17.48
CA MET A 67 -3.77 -6.68 -18.51
C MET A 67 -4.88 -7.34 -19.35
N GLN A 68 -6.14 -7.19 -18.96
CA GLN A 68 -7.30 -7.58 -19.78
C GLN A 68 -7.80 -6.44 -20.69
N SER A 69 -7.11 -5.30 -20.73
CA SER A 69 -7.40 -4.21 -21.67
C SER A 69 -7.06 -4.64 -23.09
N GLY A 70 -8.02 -4.63 -24.01
CA GLY A 70 -7.80 -4.95 -25.44
C GLY A 70 -8.05 -6.41 -25.86
N ARG A 71 -8.32 -7.34 -24.92
CA ARG A 71 -8.71 -8.72 -25.26
C ARG A 71 -10.19 -8.80 -25.68
N LYS A 72 -10.49 -9.58 -26.72
CA LYS A 72 -11.88 -9.84 -27.17
C LYS A 72 -12.66 -10.56 -26.06
N SER A 73 -13.97 -10.33 -25.98
CA SER A 73 -14.79 -10.78 -24.85
C SER A 73 -14.77 -12.30 -24.59
N GLY A 74 -14.36 -13.12 -25.56
CA GLY A 74 -14.24 -14.58 -25.43
C GLY A 74 -12.88 -15.09 -24.92
N GLU A 75 -11.85 -14.23 -24.82
CA GLU A 75 -10.53 -14.59 -24.29
C GLU A 75 -10.30 -14.07 -22.85
N ILE A 76 -11.33 -13.46 -22.26
CA ILE A 76 -11.33 -13.04 -20.87
C ILE A 76 -11.56 -14.28 -20.02
N MET A 77 -10.48 -14.92 -19.58
CA MET A 77 -10.54 -16.02 -18.63
C MET A 77 -11.03 -15.48 -17.28
N TYR A 78 -12.19 -15.99 -16.84
CA TYR A 78 -12.78 -15.77 -15.51
C TYR A 78 -11.98 -16.52 -14.44
#